data_AF-A0A183BGE8-F1
#
_entry.id   AF-A0A183BGE8-F1
#
_cell.length_a   1.000
_cell.length_b   1.000
_cell.length_c   1.000
_cell.angle_alpha   90.00
_cell.angle_beta   90.00
_cell.angle_gamma   90.00
#
_symmetry.space_group_name_H-M   'P 1'
#
loop_
_entity.id
_entity.type
_entity.pdbx_description
1 polymer ?
#
loop_
_entity_poly.entity_id
_entity_poly.type
_entity_poly.pdbx_seq_one_letter_code
_entity_poly.pdbx_strand_id
1 'polypeptide(L)'
;MFSNNREHNEDDHAPLLVIGAGICRTGTLTLKTALEILYQKPCYHMMEIVYKHLDHVQLWTQVYDRVEQDIDAELPPDLIKQIFKGYQMTTDIPGCVIYKQLMKIYPEAKVRLFHCVFHLSLV
;
A
#
# COMPACT_ATOMS: atom_id res chain seq x y z
N MET A 1 27.64 -12.70 -8.96
CA MET A 1 27.42 -11.77 -7.83
C MET A 1 27.07 -10.42 -8.43
N PHE A 2 25.78 -10.12 -8.59
CA PHE A 2 25.35 -8.81 -9.08
C PHE A 2 25.06 -7.94 -7.86
N SER A 3 26.04 -7.10 -7.50
CA SER A 3 25.85 -6.03 -6.54
C SER A 3 24.87 -5.03 -7.14
N ASN A 4 23.64 -5.00 -6.62
CA ASN A 4 22.64 -4.05 -7.05
C ASN A 4 22.80 -2.77 -6.22
N ASN A 5 23.66 -1.87 -6.70
CA ASN A 5 23.71 -0.49 -6.23
C ASN A 5 22.39 0.18 -6.63
N ARG A 6 21.43 0.25 -5.71
CA ARG A 6 20.27 1.13 -5.90
C ARG A 6 20.71 2.53 -5.50
N GLU A 7 20.91 3.36 -6.50
CA GLU A 7 21.01 4.81 -6.37
C GLU A 7 19.82 5.31 -5.55
N HIS A 8 20.12 6.01 -4.45
CA HIS A 8 19.14 6.69 -3.61
C HIS A 8 18.62 7.89 -4.41
N ASN A 9 17.47 7.72 -5.08
CA ASN A 9 16.83 8.79 -5.85
C ASN A 9 16.17 9.81 -4.91
N GLU A 10 16.23 11.08 -5.27
CA GLU A 10 15.64 12.26 -4.58
C GLU A 10 14.11 12.24 -4.41
N ASP A 11 13.46 11.10 -4.69
CA ASP A 11 12.01 10.89 -4.76
C ASP A 11 11.48 10.14 -3.51
N ASP A 12 12.24 10.17 -2.42
CA ASP A 12 11.99 9.37 -1.21
C ASP A 12 10.67 9.78 -0.49
N HIS A 13 10.13 10.96 -0.83
CA HIS A 13 8.88 11.52 -0.32
C HIS A 13 7.79 11.69 -1.40
N ALA A 14 7.88 10.97 -2.51
CA ALA A 14 6.88 11.05 -3.56
C ALA A 14 5.48 10.65 -3.06
N PRO A 15 4.42 11.37 -3.44
CA PRO A 15 3.06 11.06 -3.01
C PRO A 15 2.57 9.73 -3.62
N LEU A 16 1.61 9.09 -2.94
CA LEU A 16 0.92 7.94 -3.51
C LEU A 16 0.12 8.35 -4.76
N LEU A 17 0.28 7.58 -5.83
CA LEU A 17 -0.41 7.75 -7.11
C LEU A 17 -1.60 6.80 -7.23
N VAL A 18 -1.51 5.61 -6.63
CA VAL A 18 -2.54 4.56 -6.71
C VAL A 18 -2.79 3.92 -5.36
N ILE A 19 -4.07 3.86 -4.97
CA ILE A 19 -4.53 3.19 -3.75
C ILE A 19 -5.38 1.98 -4.15
N GLY A 20 -4.87 0.79 -3.90
CA GLY A 20 -5.59 -0.47 -4.06
C GLY A 20 -6.41 -0.79 -2.82
N ALA A 21 -7.73 -0.68 -2.92
CA ALA A 21 -8.68 -0.98 -1.83
C ALA A 21 -9.12 -2.46 -1.80
N GLY A 22 -8.46 -3.34 -2.55
CA GLY A 22 -8.76 -4.78 -2.58
C GLY A 22 -8.21 -5.50 -1.34
N ILE A 23 -9.03 -6.36 -0.74
CA ILE A 23 -8.64 -7.21 0.40
C ILE A 23 -7.69 -8.33 -0.04
N CYS A 24 -7.01 -8.95 0.93
CA CYS A 24 -6.10 -10.06 0.68
C CYS A 24 -6.79 -11.19 -0.12
N ARG A 25 -6.00 -11.91 -0.93
CA ARG A 25 -6.44 -13.03 -1.79
C ARG A 25 -7.34 -12.67 -2.97
N THR A 26 -7.52 -11.38 -3.29
CA THR A 26 -8.26 -10.92 -4.49
C THR A 26 -7.37 -10.67 -5.72
N GLY A 27 -6.17 -11.26 -5.76
CA GLY A 27 -5.19 -11.00 -6.80
C GLY A 27 -4.30 -9.77 -6.55
N THR A 28 -4.20 -9.32 -5.29
CA THR A 28 -3.40 -8.15 -4.88
C THR A 28 -1.92 -8.27 -5.27
N LEU A 29 -1.33 -9.47 -5.19
CA LEU A 29 0.06 -9.68 -5.62
C LEU A 29 0.24 -9.54 -7.12
N THR A 30 -0.70 -10.06 -7.93
CA THR A 30 -0.68 -9.88 -9.39
C THR A 30 -0.80 -8.40 -9.74
N LEU A 31 -1.66 -7.67 -9.04
CA LEU A 31 -1.83 -6.23 -9.20
C LEU A 31 -0.56 -5.46 -8.81
N LYS A 32 0.07 -5.80 -7.69
CA LYS A 32 1.36 -5.23 -7.27
C LYS A 32 2.36 -5.33 -8.43
N THR A 33 2.55 -6.52 -8.98
CA THR A 33 3.47 -6.75 -10.11
C THR A 33 3.08 -5.94 -11.34
N ALA A 34 1.79 -5.89 -11.71
CA ALA A 34 1.33 -5.12 -12.85
C ALA A 34 1.57 -3.61 -12.67
N LEU A 35 1.34 -3.08 -11.47
CA LEU A 35 1.59 -1.68 -11.13
C LEU A 35 3.08 -1.34 -11.16
N GLU A 36 3.94 -2.21 -10.63
CA GLU A 36 5.39 -2.03 -10.68
C GLU A 36 5.91 -2.04 -12.13
N ILE A 37 5.33 -2.86 -13.01
CA ILE A 37 5.66 -2.85 -14.45
C ILE A 37 5.20 -1.56 -15.13
N LEU A 38 3.96 -1.12 -14.87
CA LEU A 38 3.37 0.04 -15.55
C LEU A 38 3.99 1.37 -15.12
N TYR A 39 4.26 1.53 -13.82
CA TYR A 39 4.76 2.78 -13.26
C TYR A 39 6.28 2.77 -13.03
N GLN A 40 6.95 1.61 -13.17
CA GLN A 40 8.40 1.44 -12.94
C GLN A 40 8.85 1.91 -11.56
N LYS A 41 7.96 1.79 -10.57
CA LYS A 41 8.10 2.31 -9.20
C LYS A 41 7.56 1.26 -8.22
N PRO A 42 8.04 1.21 -6.96
CA PRO A 42 7.67 0.16 -6.04
C PRO A 42 6.23 0.31 -5.52
N CYS A 43 5.58 -0.83 -5.27
CA CYS A 43 4.23 -0.91 -4.70
C CYS A 43 4.27 -1.57 -3.31
N TYR A 44 3.71 -0.88 -2.32
CA TYR A 44 3.57 -1.37 -0.96
C TYR A 44 2.55 -2.52 -0.92
N HIS A 45 2.86 -3.58 -0.17
CA HIS A 45 2.04 -4.79 -0.02
C HIS A 45 2.42 -5.47 1.30
N MET A 46 1.56 -6.33 1.87
CA MET A 46 1.89 -7.17 3.03
C MET A 46 3.28 -7.84 2.95
N MET A 47 3.71 -8.29 1.77
CA MET A 47 5.02 -8.91 1.57
C MET A 47 6.17 -7.96 1.90
N GLU A 48 6.01 -6.66 1.69
CA GLU A 48 7.04 -5.67 2.02
C GLU A 48 7.27 -5.61 3.54
N ILE A 49 6.21 -5.74 4.35
CA ILE A 49 6.33 -5.85 5.81
C ILE A 49 7.07 -7.12 6.19
N VAL A 50 6.61 -8.27 5.66
CA VAL A 50 7.15 -9.59 6.04
C VAL A 50 8.62 -9.75 5.66
N TYR A 51 9.03 -9.23 4.50
CA TYR A 51 10.37 -9.50 3.94
C TYR A 51 11.37 -8.34 4.03
N LYS A 52 10.91 -7.10 4.20
CA LYS A 52 11.79 -5.91 4.15
C LYS A 52 11.61 -4.95 5.32
N HIS A 53 10.41 -4.86 5.87
CA HIS A 53 10.01 -3.79 6.79
C HIS A 53 9.31 -4.34 8.04
N LEU A 54 9.95 -5.28 8.73
CA LEU A 54 9.42 -5.83 9.98
C LEU A 54 9.24 -4.74 11.07
N ASP A 55 10.04 -3.67 11.00
CA ASP A 55 9.91 -2.48 11.83
C ASP A 55 8.61 -1.69 11.58
N HIS A 56 8.02 -1.78 10.38
CA HIS A 56 6.74 -1.14 10.09
C HIS A 56 5.59 -1.76 10.89
N VAL A 57 5.76 -2.96 11.49
CA VAL A 57 4.73 -3.56 12.35
C VAL A 57 4.34 -2.61 13.47
N GLN A 58 5.31 -1.96 14.13
CA GLN A 58 5.03 -1.00 15.21
C GLN A 58 4.30 0.26 14.71
N LEU A 59 4.64 0.74 13.51
CA LEU A 59 3.97 1.88 12.89
C LEU A 59 2.53 1.55 12.53
N TRP A 60 2.30 0.35 11.99
CA TRP A 60 0.95 -0.12 11.66
C TRP A 60 0.11 -0.41 12.91
N THR A 61 0.69 -0.91 14.00
CA THR A 61 -0.02 -1.04 15.29
C THR A 61 -0.55 0.32 15.75
N GLN A 62 0.27 1.38 15.70
CA GLN A 62 -0.19 2.73 16.04
C GLN A 62 -1.34 3.23 15.14
N VAL A 63 -1.34 2.86 13.86
CA VAL A 63 -2.45 3.17 12.94
C VAL A 63 -3.71 2.39 13.36
N TYR A 64 -3.57 1.09 13.59
CA TYR A 64 -4.69 0.21 13.94
C TYR A 64 -5.32 0.58 15.29
N ASP A 65 -4.54 0.92 16.31
CA ASP A 65 -5.05 1.34 17.63
C ASP A 65 -5.99 2.57 17.51
N ARG A 66 -5.73 3.45 16.55
CA ARG A 66 -6.58 4.63 16.27
C ARG A 66 -7.85 4.23 15.52
N VAL A 67 -7.71 3.42 14.48
CA VAL A 67 -8.82 2.97 13.64
C VAL A 67 -9.78 2.03 14.40
N GLU A 68 -9.27 1.28 15.37
CA GLU A 68 -10.08 0.43 16.25
C GLU A 68 -10.98 1.25 17.18
N GLN A 69 -10.49 2.41 17.66
CA GLN A 69 -11.28 3.33 18.48
C GLN A 69 -12.33 4.09 17.65
N ASP A 70 -11.95 4.52 16.45
CA ASP A 70 -12.84 5.20 15.51
C ASP A 70 -12.39 4.91 14.07
N ILE A 71 -13.26 4.25 13.31
CA ILE A 71 -12.99 3.82 11.93
C ILE A 71 -12.76 5.00 10.97
N ASP A 72 -13.31 6.17 11.28
CA ASP A 72 -13.18 7.38 10.46
C ASP A 72 -12.17 8.37 11.08
N ALA A 73 -11.44 7.95 12.12
CA ALA A 73 -10.37 8.74 12.76
C ALA A 73 -9.38 9.28 11.73
N GLU A 74 -8.95 10.52 11.97
CA GLU A 74 -7.87 11.11 11.19
C GLU A 74 -6.53 10.48 11.59
N LEU A 75 -5.76 10.07 10.58
CA LEU A 75 -4.44 9.50 10.79
C LEU A 75 -3.38 10.59 10.65
N PRO A 76 -2.35 10.63 11.52
CA PRO A 76 -1.28 11.59 11.40
C PRO A 76 -0.59 11.47 10.02
N PRO A 77 -0.59 12.52 9.17
CA PRO A 77 -0.02 12.43 7.83
C PRO A 77 1.46 12.04 7.83
N ASP A 78 2.22 12.47 8.83
CA ASP A 78 3.65 12.16 8.93
C ASP A 78 3.91 10.67 9.23
N LEU A 79 3.07 10.04 10.05
CA LEU A 79 3.12 8.60 10.30
C LEU A 79 2.86 7.81 9.01
N ILE A 80 1.86 8.23 8.24
CA ILE A 80 1.51 7.59 6.96
C ILE A 80 2.62 7.81 5.92
N LYS A 81 3.17 9.02 5.81
CA LYS A 81 4.30 9.31 4.92
C LYS A 81 5.55 8.51 5.28
N GLN A 82 5.79 8.26 6.57
CA GLN A 82 6.89 7.42 7.02
C GLN A 82 6.73 5.97 6.56
N ILE A 83 5.52 5.41 6.71
CA ILE A 83 5.21 4.03 6.29
C ILE A 83 5.38 3.84 4.77
N PHE A 84 4.91 4.81 3.98
CA PHE A 84 4.94 4.74 2.52
C PHE A 84 6.17 5.41 1.89
N LYS A 85 7.20 5.72 2.69
CA LYS A 85 8.42 6.34 2.20
C LYS A 85 9.06 5.49 1.09
N GLY A 86 9.34 6.11 -0.05
CA GLY A 86 9.86 5.42 -1.23
C GLY A 86 8.85 4.56 -2.00
N TYR A 87 7.58 4.51 -1.61
CA TYR A 87 6.50 3.80 -2.32
C TYR A 87 5.50 4.80 -2.93
N GLN A 88 5.10 4.55 -4.18
CA GLN A 88 4.12 5.40 -4.89
C GLN A 88 2.76 4.73 -5.05
N MET A 89 2.64 3.46 -4.65
CA MET A 89 1.44 2.67 -4.83
C MET A 89 1.26 1.76 -3.61
N THR A 90 0.03 1.42 -3.28
CA THR A 90 -0.26 0.45 -2.21
C THR A 90 -1.35 -0.51 -2.63
N THR A 91 -1.19 -1.78 -2.27
CA THR A 91 -2.19 -2.85 -2.45
C THR A 91 -2.16 -3.77 -1.24
N ASP A 92 -3.20 -4.58 -1.07
CA ASP A 92 -3.34 -5.52 0.06
C ASP A 92 -3.45 -4.85 1.44
N ILE A 93 -3.66 -5.68 2.45
CA ILE A 93 -3.50 -5.32 3.84
C ILE A 93 -2.02 -4.98 4.07
N PRO A 94 -1.70 -3.99 4.90
CA PRO A 94 -2.60 -3.14 5.70
C PRO A 94 -3.17 -1.90 4.99
N GLY A 95 -2.59 -1.46 3.88
CA GLY A 95 -2.97 -0.21 3.21
C GLY A 95 -4.43 -0.15 2.72
N CYS A 96 -5.01 -1.28 2.32
CA CYS A 96 -6.40 -1.33 1.85
C CYS A 96 -7.44 -1.00 2.94
N VAL A 97 -7.11 -1.21 4.22
CA VAL A 97 -8.05 -0.98 5.34
C VAL A 97 -8.27 0.52 5.57
N ILE A 98 -7.22 1.31 5.40
CA ILE A 98 -7.22 2.76 5.65
C ILE A 98 -7.41 3.59 4.37
N TYR A 99 -8.00 3.00 3.32
CA TYR A 99 -8.11 3.65 2.01
C TYR A 99 -8.79 5.02 2.07
N LYS A 100 -9.81 5.21 2.91
CA LYS A 100 -10.50 6.49 3.08
C LYS A 100 -9.56 7.57 3.63
N GLN A 101 -8.77 7.23 4.63
CA GLN A 101 -7.78 8.12 5.22
C GLN A 101 -6.66 8.43 4.22
N LEU A 102 -6.23 7.44 3.44
CA LEU A 102 -5.27 7.64 2.36
C LEU A 102 -5.79 8.58 1.28
N MET A 103 -7.09 8.53 0.93
CA MET A 103 -7.69 9.51 0.01
C MET A 103 -7.69 10.93 0.56
N LYS A 104 -7.85 11.11 1.87
CA LYS A 104 -7.75 12.44 2.50
C LYS A 104 -6.32 12.97 2.48
N ILE A 105 -5.33 12.11 2.71
CA ILE A 105 -3.90 12.48 2.76
C ILE A 105 -3.32 12.68 1.35
N TYR A 106 -3.75 11.87 0.38
CA TYR A 106 -3.32 11.91 -1.02
C TYR A 106 -4.54 12.09 -1.94
N PRO A 107 -5.09 13.31 -2.04
CA PRO A 107 -6.32 13.58 -2.80
C PRO A 107 -6.18 13.32 -4.31
N GLU A 108 -4.95 13.42 -4.85
CA GLU A 108 -4.65 13.16 -6.27
C GLU A 108 -4.50 11.67 -6.59
N ALA A 109 -4.48 10.79 -5.58
CA ALA A 109 -4.28 9.36 -5.77
C ALA A 109 -5.53 8.70 -6.37
N LYS A 110 -5.33 7.86 -7.39
CA LYS A 110 -6.42 7.10 -8.00
C LYS A 110 -6.74 5.86 -7.15
N VAL A 111 -7.99 5.74 -6.71
CA VAL A 111 -8.46 4.58 -5.95
C VAL A 111 -9.00 3.51 -6.88
N ARG A 112 -8.60 2.26 -6.67
CA ARG A 112 -9.09 1.10 -7.41
C ARG A 112 -9.53 0.01 -6.43
N LEU A 113 -10.80 -0.37 -6.50
CA LEU A 113 -11.35 -1.55 -5.82
C LEU A 113 -11.31 -2.74 -6.78
N PHE A 114 -10.76 -3.85 -6.33
CA PHE A 114 -10.73 -5.09 -7.09
C PHE A 114 -11.57 -6.14 -6.37
N HIS A 115 -12.66 -6.54 -7.01
CA HIS A 115 -13.43 -7.71 -6.61
C HIS A 115 -13.11 -8.82 -7.61
N CYS A 116 -12.41 -9.86 -7.14
CA CYS A 116 -12.17 -11.04 -7.94
C CYS A 116 -13.46 -11.86 -7.97
N VAL A 117 -14.38 -11.54 -8.88
CA VAL A 117 -15.46 -12.48 -9.23
C VAL A 117 -14.83 -13.54 -10.13
N PHE A 118 -14.19 -14.54 -9.53
CA PHE A 118 -14.15 -15.84 -10.19
C PHE A 118 -15.56 -16.41 -10.09
N HIS A 119 -16.43 -16.05 -11.04
CA HIS A 119 -17.59 -16.88 -11.30
C HIS A 119 -17.02 -18.15 -11.91
N LEU A 120 -16.65 -19.10 -11.05
CA LEU A 120 -16.46 -20.49 -11.42
C LEU A 120 -17.86 -21.01 -11.74
N SER A 121 -18.35 -20.75 -12.96
CA SER A 121 -19.33 -21.63 -13.58
C SER A 121 -18.56 -22.82 -14.13
N LEU A 122 -18.15 -23.71 -13.22
CA LEU A 122 -18.00 -25.11 -13.55
C LEU A 122 -19.37 -25.74 -13.31
N VAL A 123 -20.14 -25.87 -14.39
CA VAL A 123 -21.01 -26.98 -14.84
C VAL A 123 -21.81 -26.43 -16.04
#